data_AF-A0A150FXP6-F1
#
_entry.id   AF-A0A150FXP6-F1
#
_cell.length_a   1.000
_cell.length_b   1.000
_cell.length_c   1.000
_cell.angle_alpha   90.00
_cell.angle_beta   90.00
_cell.angle_gamma   90.00
#
_symmetry.space_group_name_H-M   'P 1'
#
loop_
_entity.id
_entity.type
_entity.pdbx_description
1 polymer ?
#
loop_
_entity_poly.entity_id
_entity_poly.type
_entity_poly.pdbx_seq_one_letter_code
_entity_poly.pdbx_strand_id
1 'polypeptide(L)'
;MCNAAGCTFCTLMSGFGAFFMFFLGICISNNYEFIGEWYVREEGRGSPTKEQIATGAKNCFITGGVYIAFTVLAAVCVCYQNKKAKRT
;
A
#
# COMPACT_ATOMS: atom_id res chain seq x y z
N MET A 1 -17.35 1.98 -17.01
CA MET A 1 -16.56 3.19 -16.65
C MET A 1 -16.79 3.48 -15.18
N CYS A 2 -15.76 3.57 -14.34
CA CYS A 2 -15.93 4.00 -12.95
C CYS A 2 -16.57 5.39 -12.92
N ASN A 3 -17.73 5.54 -12.28
CA ASN A 3 -18.37 6.85 -12.06
C ASN A 3 -17.66 7.62 -10.92
N ALA A 4 -18.04 8.86 -10.66
CA ALA A 4 -17.28 9.76 -9.78
C ALA A 4 -17.14 9.18 -8.37
N ALA A 5 -18.21 8.56 -7.87
CA ALA A 5 -18.22 7.83 -6.61
C ALA A 5 -17.21 6.67 -6.58
N GLY A 6 -17.07 5.91 -7.68
CA GLY A 6 -16.13 4.81 -7.79
C GLY A 6 -14.68 5.27 -7.82
N CYS A 7 -14.39 6.37 -8.50
CA CYS A 7 -13.05 6.97 -8.51
C CYS A 7 -12.68 7.54 -7.14
N THR A 8 -13.60 8.22 -6.46
CA THR A 8 -13.37 8.74 -5.09
C THR A 8 -13.11 7.61 -4.10
N PHE A 9 -13.88 6.53 -4.16
CA PHE A 9 -13.65 5.35 -3.31
C PHE A 9 -12.27 4.73 -3.57
N CYS A 10 -11.89 4.57 -4.84
CA CYS A 10 -10.58 4.05 -5.22
C CYS A 10 -9.43 4.94 -4.73
N THR A 11 -9.57 6.28 -4.82
CA THR A 11 -8.59 7.22 -4.28
C THR A 11 -8.39 7.04 -2.77
N LEU A 12 -9.48 6.94 -2.00
CA LEU A 12 -9.41 6.77 -0.54
C LEU A 12 -8.82 5.41 -0.15
N MET A 13 -9.32 4.33 -0.75
CA MET A 13 -8.83 2.98 -0.47
C MET A 13 -7.36 2.80 -0.85
N SER A 14 -6.95 3.36 -1.99
CA SER A 14 -5.56 3.30 -2.43
C SER A 14 -4.67 4.20 -1.59
N GLY A 15 -5.16 5.37 -1.15
CA GLY A 15 -4.44 6.24 -0.23
C GLY A 15 -4.18 5.57 1.13
N PHE A 16 -5.20 4.95 1.71
CA PHE A 16 -5.06 4.17 2.94
C PHE A 16 -4.15 2.95 2.75
N GLY A 17 -4.33 2.20 1.66
CA GLY A 17 -3.50 1.05 1.32
C GLY A 17 -2.02 1.41 1.16
N ALA A 18 -1.72 2.56 0.53
CA ALA A 18 -0.36 3.08 0.44
C ALA A 18 0.20 3.36 1.83
N PHE A 19 -0.50 4.19 2.63
CA PHE A 19 -0.07 4.53 3.99
C PHE A 19 0.20 3.30 4.85
N PHE A 20 -0.74 2.35 4.86
CA PHE A 20 -0.64 1.11 5.64
C PHE A 20 0.58 0.28 5.21
N MET A 21 0.79 0.10 3.90
CA MET A 21 1.93 -0.66 3.39
C MET A 21 3.28 0.00 3.69
N PHE A 22 3.37 1.33 3.59
CA PHE A 22 4.59 2.06 3.98
C PHE A 22 4.87 1.92 5.48
N PHE A 23 3.84 2.06 6.33
CA PHE A 23 3.96 1.89 7.76
C PHE A 23 4.42 0.46 8.12
N LEU A 24 3.79 -0.55 7.51
CA LEU A 24 4.14 -1.95 7.73
C LEU A 24 5.57 -2.26 7.25
N GLY A 25 6.01 -1.69 6.12
CA GLY A 25 7.39 -1.79 5.63
C GLY A 25 8.40 -1.20 6.62
N ILE A 26 8.10 -0.07 7.26
CA ILE A 26 8.93 0.53 8.31
C ILE A 26 9.01 -0.40 9.52
N CYS A 27 7.87 -0.90 10.01
CA CYS A 27 7.84 -1.79 11.17
C CYS A 27 8.59 -3.11 10.89
N ILE A 28 8.46 -3.67 9.69
CA ILE A 28 9.27 -4.81 9.25
C ILE A 28 10.74 -4.45 9.29
N SER A 29 11.15 -3.34 8.68
CA SER A 29 12.57 -2.94 8.61
C SER A 29 13.22 -2.75 9.98
N ASN A 30 12.42 -2.37 10.99
CA ASN A 30 12.85 -2.22 12.38
C ASN A 30 12.76 -3.51 13.20
N ASN A 31 12.43 -4.65 12.58
CA ASN A 31 12.26 -5.95 13.23
C ASN A 31 11.27 -5.89 14.41
N TYR A 32 10.13 -5.21 14.21
CA TYR A 32 9.10 -5.09 15.24
C TYR A 32 8.53 -6.46 15.62
N GLU A 33 8.53 -6.76 16.91
CA GLU A 33 8.31 -8.11 17.47
C GLU A 33 6.96 -8.73 17.08
N PHE A 34 5.95 -7.89 16.88
CA PHE A 34 4.59 -8.30 16.53
C PHE A 34 4.38 -8.60 15.03
N ILE A 35 5.41 -8.44 14.19
CA ILE A 35 5.36 -8.74 12.75
C ILE A 35 6.00 -10.11 12.44
N GLY A 36 6.47 -10.83 13.46
CA GLY A 36 7.12 -12.14 13.30
C GLY A 36 6.30 -13.20 12.57
N GLU A 37 4.96 -13.08 12.54
CA GLU A 37 4.06 -14.03 11.85
C GLU A 37 4.17 -14.02 10.31
N TRP A 38 4.83 -13.00 9.73
CA TRP A 38 4.92 -12.83 8.28
C TRP A 38 6.10 -13.57 7.63
N TYR A 39 6.90 -14.28 8.43
CA TYR A 39 8.11 -14.97 7.97
C TYR A 39 7.96 -16.48 8.05
N VAL A 40 8.63 -17.17 7.13
CA VAL A 40 8.78 -18.62 7.20
C VAL A 40 9.64 -18.94 8.42
N ARG A 41 9.07 -19.70 9.35
CA ARG A 41 9.75 -20.11 10.59
C ARG A 41 10.90 -21.06 10.22
N GLU A 42 12.14 -20.63 10.41
CA GLU A 42 13.30 -21.51 10.30
C GLU A 42 13.44 -22.31 11.60
N GLU A 43 13.45 -23.64 11.50
CA GLU A 43 13.64 -24.52 12.67
C GLU A 43 14.98 -24.21 13.36
N GLY A 44 14.94 -23.95 14.67
CA GLY A 44 16.13 -23.63 15.47
C GLY A 44 16.47 -22.14 15.60
N ARG A 45 15.75 -21.22 14.93
CA ARG A 45 15.93 -19.76 15.07
C ARG A 45 14.69 -19.09 15.64
N GLY A 46 14.84 -18.38 16.76
CA GLY A 46 13.75 -17.65 17.42
C GLY A 46 13.35 -16.33 16.75
N SER A 47 14.14 -15.84 15.80
CA SER A 47 13.95 -14.54 15.12
C SER A 47 14.13 -14.68 13.60
N PRO A 48 13.38 -13.90 12.78
CA PRO A 48 13.52 -13.88 11.33
C PRO A 48 14.92 -13.44 10.89
N THR A 49 15.34 -13.91 9.71
CA THR A 49 16.67 -13.56 9.17
C THR A 49 16.68 -12.12 8.63
N LYS A 50 17.87 -11.50 8.57
CA LYS A 50 18.03 -10.16 7.98
C LYS A 50 17.54 -10.10 6.53
N GLU A 51 17.68 -11.19 5.78
CA GLU A 51 17.24 -11.31 4.39
C GLU A 51 15.71 -11.39 4.27
N GLN A 52 15.06 -12.14 5.17
CA GLN A 52 13.61 -12.19 5.24
C GLN A 52 13.01 -10.83 5.59
N ILE A 53 13.60 -10.13 6.57
CA ILE A 53 13.20 -8.77 6.94
C ILE A 53 13.35 -7.80 5.76
N ALA A 54 14.51 -7.81 5.10
CA ALA A 54 14.77 -6.94 3.96
C ALA A 54 13.80 -7.21 2.79
N THR A 55 13.50 -8.48 2.53
CA THR A 55 12.57 -8.88 1.47
C THR A 55 11.13 -8.47 1.81
N GLY A 56 10.70 -8.69 3.06
CA GLY A 56 9.38 -8.29 3.54
C GLY A 56 9.18 -6.77 3.44
N ALA A 57 10.12 -5.98 3.96
CA ALA A 57 10.06 -4.51 3.87
C ALA A 57 10.01 -4.04 2.41
N LYS A 58 10.87 -4.60 1.56
CA LYS A 58 10.92 -4.23 0.13
C LYS A 58 9.58 -4.49 -0.55
N ASN A 59 8.96 -5.64 -0.32
CA ASN A 59 7.66 -5.95 -0.90
C ASN A 59 6.58 -4.96 -0.44
N CYS A 60 6.55 -4.62 0.84
CA CYS A 60 5.62 -3.61 1.37
C CYS A 60 5.82 -2.24 0.73
N PHE A 61 7.07 -1.78 0.56
CA PHE A 61 7.34 -0.51 -0.12
C PHE A 61 6.94 -0.54 -1.60
N ILE A 62 7.17 -1.64 -2.30
CA ILE A 62 6.72 -1.81 -3.69
C ILE A 62 5.20 -1.74 -3.77
N THR A 63 4.48 -2.49 -2.93
CA THR A 63 3.01 -2.47 -2.93
C THR A 63 2.46 -1.11 -2.53
N GLY A 64 3.09 -0.43 -1.57
CA GLY A 64 2.78 0.96 -1.23
C GLY A 64 2.91 1.90 -2.43
N GLY A 65 3.99 1.76 -3.21
CA GLY A 65 4.20 2.50 -4.46
C GLY A 65 3.11 2.24 -5.51
N VAL A 66 2.67 0.98 -5.66
CA VAL A 66 1.55 0.62 -6.56
C VAL A 66 0.26 1.30 -6.13
N TYR A 67 -0.05 1.31 -4.82
CA TYR A 67 -1.22 2.02 -4.30
C TYR A 67 -1.14 3.54 -4.52
N ILE A 68 0.04 4.15 -4.43
CA ILE A 68 0.22 5.57 -4.79
C ILE A 68 -0.15 5.80 -6.27
N ALA A 69 0.33 4.95 -7.18
CA ALA A 69 0.02 5.08 -8.60
C ALA A 69 -1.50 5.02 -8.88
N PHE A 70 -2.21 4.08 -8.23
CA PHE A 70 -3.67 4.01 -8.32
C PHE A 70 -4.37 5.23 -7.71
N THR A 71 -3.85 5.75 -6.60
CA THR A 71 -4.38 6.96 -5.96
C THR A 71 -4.31 8.16 -6.90
N VAL A 72 -3.17 8.36 -7.55
CA VAL A 72 -2.96 9.46 -8.52
C VAL A 72 -3.89 9.31 -9.72
N LEU A 73 -3.97 8.11 -10.30
CA LEU A 73 -4.86 7.84 -11.44
C LEU A 73 -6.33 8.12 -11.09
N ALA A 74 -6.78 7.60 -9.95
CA ALA A 74 -8.15 7.78 -9.48
C ALA A 74 -8.46 9.26 -9.18
N ALA A 75 -7.51 10.00 -8.59
CA ALA A 75 -7.66 11.44 -8.34
C ALA A 75 -7.80 12.24 -9.65
N VAL A 76 -7.00 11.91 -10.67
CA VAL A 76 -7.13 12.51 -12.01
C VAL A 76 -8.50 12.20 -12.62
N CYS A 77 -8.99 10.97 -12.47
CA CYS A 77 -10.33 10.60 -12.93
C CYS A 77 -11.44 11.39 -12.22
N VAL A 78 -11.36 11.59 -10.90
CA VAL A 78 -12.31 12.44 -10.16
C VAL A 78 -12.29 13.87 -10.69
N CYS A 79 -11.10 14.46 -10.87
CA CYS A 79 -10.95 15.80 -11.43
C CYS A 79 -11.55 15.91 -12.83
N TYR A 80 -11.32 14.93 -13.70
CA TYR A 80 -11.89 14.88 -15.04
C TYR A 80 -13.42 14.81 -15.02
N GLN A 81 -13.99 13.97 -14.17
CA GLN A 81 -15.45 13.84 -14.07
C GLN A 81 -16.12 15.06 -13.46
N ASN A 82 -15.52 15.68 -12.46
CA ASN A 82 -16.00 16.96 -11.91
C ASN A 82 -15.96 18.07 -12.98
N LYS A 83 -14.92 18.11 -13.82
CA LYS A 83 -14.83 19.05 -14.94
C LYS A 83 -15.88 18.76 -16.02
N LYS A 84 -16.14 17.48 -16.33
CA LYS A 84 -17.17 17.07 -17.28
C LYS A 84 -18.58 17.43 -16.76
N ALA A 85 -18.87 17.15 -15.49
CA ALA A 85 -20.16 17.46 -14.86
C ALA A 85 -20.47 18.95 -14.87
N LYS A 86 -19.47 19.83 -14.69
CA LYS A 86 -19.64 21.29 -14.78
C LYS A 86 -19.92 21.83 -16.19
N ARG A 87 -19.71 21.03 -17.25
CA ARG A 87 -19.92 21.43 -18.65
C ARG A 87 -21.29 21.02 -19.21
N THR A 88 -21.98 20.13 -18.53
CA THR A 88 -23.37 19.72 -18.76
C THR A 88 -24.29 20.49 -17.85
#